data_AF-A0A955KVN0-F1
#
_entry.id   AF-A0A955KVN0-F1
#
_cell.length_a   1.000
_cell.length_b   1.000
_cell.length_c   1.000
_cell.angle_alpha   90.00
_cell.angle_beta   90.00
_cell.angle_gamma   90.00
#
_symmetry.space_group_name_H-M   'P 1'
#
loop_
_entity.id
_entity.type
_entity.pdbx_description
1 polymer ?
#
loop_
_entity_poly.entity_id
_entity_poly.type
_entity_poly.pdbx_seq_one_letter_code
_entity_poly.pdbx_strand_id
1 'polypeptide(L)' 'MPKSGKQIIEILKNRGWTIKSQTGSYVKLEYSGKLVIVPLHGNRTLGRGLIKAIEKQTGVKLI' A
#
# COMPACT_ATOMS: atom_id res chain seq x y z
N MET A 1 -4.19 -3.69 14.28
CA MET A 1 -3.24 -2.64 14.70
C MET A 1 -2.93 -1.72 13.52
N PRO A 2 -2.67 -0.42 13.72
CA PRO A 2 -2.27 0.50 12.65
C PRO A 2 -1.00 -0.01 11.96
N LYS A 3 -0.98 -0.10 10.63
CA LYS A 3 0.17 -0.58 9.85
C LYS A 3 0.91 0.57 9.20
N SER A 4 2.23 0.46 9.07
CA SER A 4 3.03 1.41 8.31
C SER A 4 2.91 1.17 6.80
N GLY A 5 3.30 2.16 6.00
CA GLY A 5 3.34 2.01 4.53
C GLY A 5 4.21 0.85 4.07
N LYS A 6 5.35 0.60 4.75
CA LYS A 6 6.23 -0.54 4.45
C LYS A 6 5.53 -1.88 4.63
N GLN A 7 4.84 -2.07 5.76
CA GLN A 7 4.09 -3.30 6.03
C GLN A 7 2.97 -3.52 5.00
N ILE A 8 2.31 -2.45 4.57
CA ILE A 8 1.27 -2.55 3.54
C ILE A 8 1.88 -2.95 2.19
N ILE A 9 3.01 -2.36 1.80
CA ILE A 9 3.72 -2.73 0.57
C ILE A 9 4.14 -4.21 0.60
N GLU A 10 4.67 -4.71 1.71
CA GLU A 10 5.04 -6.12 1.87
C GLU A 10 3.83 -7.06 1.72
N ILE A 11 2.70 -6.72 2.36
CA ILE A 11 1.46 -7.49 2.22
C ILE A 11 0.99 -7.50 0.78
N LEU A 12 0.97 -6.36 0.10
CA LEU A 12 0.54 -6.26 -1.29
C LEU A 12 1.48 -7.06 -2.21
N LYS A 13 2.79 -7.00 -2.00
CA LYS A 13 3.77 -7.81 -2.74
C LYS A 13 3.51 -9.31 -2.59
N ASN A 14 3.20 -9.77 -1.38
CA ASN A 14 2.84 -11.18 -1.13
C ASN A 14 1.52 -11.58 -1.81
N ARG A 15 0.69 -10.62 -2.21
CA ARG A 15 -0.54 -10.82 -3.00
C ARG A 15 -0.33 -10.63 -4.51
N GLY A 16 0.92 -10.54 -4.97
CA GLY A 16 1.27 -10.44 -6.39
C GLY A 16 1.40 -9.02 -6.92
N TRP A 17 1.23 -7.99 -6.08
CA TRP A 17 1.48 -6.61 -6.51
C TRP A 17 2.98 -6.35 -6.71
N THR A 18 3.34 -5.62 -7.74
CA THR A 18 4.73 -5.25 -8.02
C THR A 18 4.93 -3.74 -7.90
N ILE A 19 6.13 -3.29 -7.54
CA ILE A 19 6.45 -1.86 -7.49
C ILE A 19 6.65 -1.39 -8.93
N LYS A 20 5.83 -0.41 -9.35
CA LYS A 20 5.93 0.22 -10.68
C LYS A 20 6.89 1.41 -10.69
N SER A 21 6.78 2.27 -9.67
CA SER A 21 7.62 3.46 -9.54
C SER A 21 7.58 4.00 -8.12
N GLN A 22 8.56 4.81 -7.75
CA GLN A 22 8.57 5.56 -6.50
C GLN A 22 8.91 7.03 -6.76
N THR A 23 8.19 7.94 -6.12
CA THR A 23 8.48 9.37 -6.15
C THR A 23 8.44 9.91 -4.73
N GLY A 24 9.60 10.29 -4.20
CA GLY A 24 9.75 10.63 -2.79
C GLY A 24 9.29 9.48 -1.88
N SER A 25 8.34 9.77 -1.00
CA SER A 25 7.78 8.80 -0.04
C SER A 25 6.55 8.04 -0.57
N TYR A 26 6.14 8.25 -1.82
CA TYR A 26 5.00 7.56 -2.42
C TYR A 26 5.46 6.42 -3.32
N VAL A 27 5.00 5.21 -3.02
CA VAL A 27 5.29 4.00 -3.80
C VAL A 27 4.05 3.63 -4.59
N LYS A 28 4.20 3.51 -5.91
CA LYS A 28 3.15 3.05 -6.83
C LYS A 28 3.30 1.55 -7.03
N LEU A 29 2.25 0.79 -6.76
CA LEU A 29 2.19 -0.64 -7.06
C LEU A 29 1.19 -0.93 -8.18
N GLU A 30 1.43 -2.02 -8.90
CA GLU A 30 0.59 -2.52 -9.99
C GLU A 30 0.24 -3.99 -9.79
N TYR A 31 -1.00 -4.35 -10.14
CA TYR A 31 -1.45 -5.74 -10.24
C TYR A 31 -2.56 -5.86 -11.28
N SER A 32 -2.35 -6.66 -12.33
CA SER A 32 -3.33 -6.90 -13.39
C SER A 32 -3.95 -5.62 -13.97
N GLY A 33 -3.11 -4.61 -14.25
CA GLY A 33 -3.52 -3.30 -14.79
C GLY A 33 -4.15 -2.33 -13.76
N LYS A 34 -4.32 -2.74 -12.50
CA LYS A 34 -4.75 -1.85 -11.41
C LYS A 34 -3.54 -1.19 -10.77
N LEU A 35 -3.69 0.06 -10.36
CA LEU A 35 -2.66 0.84 -9.68
C LEU A 35 -3.12 1.26 -8.29
N VAL A 36 -2.19 1.26 -7.33
CA VAL A 36 -2.39 1.81 -5.99
C VAL A 36 -1.16 2.60 -5.57
N ILE A 37 -1.35 3.69 -4.82
CA ILE A 37 -0.26 4.49 -4.26
C ILE A 37 -0.26 4.31 -2.74
N VAL A 38 0.89 3.91 -2.20
CA VAL A 38 1.09 3.73 -0.76
C VAL A 38 2.15 4.73 -0.27
N PRO A 39 1.82 5.62 0.70
CA PRO A 39 2.80 6.48 1.33
C PRO A 39 3.61 5.70 2.38
N LEU A 40 4.95 5.82 2.33
CA LEU A 40 5.88 5.20 3.28
C LEU A 40 5.92 5.90 4.64
N HIS A 41 5.60 7.21 4.68
CA HIS A 41 5.52 8.07 5.88
C HIS A 41 6.60 7.79 6.95
N GLY A 42 7.86 7.62 6.54
CA GLY A 42 8.99 7.44 7.47
C GLY A 42 8.82 6.33 8.51
N ASN A 43 8.21 5.19 8.16
CA ASN A 43 7.87 4.07 9.05
C ASN A 43 6.76 4.33 10.07
N ARG A 44 6.12 5.51 10.07
CA ARG A 44 4.96 5.75 10.92
C ARG A 44 3.75 4.98 10.38
N THR A 45 2.80 4.74 11.28
CA THR A 45 1.56 4.07 10.94
C THR A 45 0.65 4.96 10.11
N LEU A 46 -0.08 4.36 9.19
CA LEU A 46 -1.08 5.06 8.38
C LEU A 46 -2.42 5.12 9.13
N GLY A 47 -3.13 6.24 8.95
CA GLY A 47 -4.45 6.41 9.51
C GLY A 47 -5.45 5.37 8.96
N ARG A 48 -6.39 4.93 9.80
CA ARG A 48 -7.36 3.87 9.47
C ARG A 48 -8.13 4.14 8.17
N GLY A 49 -8.51 5.39 7.92
CA GLY A 49 -9.24 5.77 6.70
C GLY A 49 -8.42 5.53 5.42
N LEU A 50 -7.14 5.88 5.45
CA LEU A 50 -6.23 5.63 4.31
C LEU A 50 -6.04 4.14 4.08
N ILE A 51 -5.86 3.36 5.15
CA ILE A 51 -5.73 1.90 5.02
C ILE A 51 -6.97 1.31 4.36
N LYS A 52 -8.18 1.68 4.82
CA LYS A 52 -9.44 1.22 4.21
C LYS A 52 -9.59 1.62 2.74
N ALA A 53 -9.10 2.81 2.37
CA ALA A 53 -9.11 3.24 0.97
C ALA A 53 -8.20 2.34 0.11
N ILE A 54 -7.01 1.99 0.62
CA ILE A 54 -6.10 1.05 -0.03
C ILE A 54 -6.73 -0.35 -0.12
N GLU A 55 -7.39 -0.83 0.93
CA GLU A 55 -8.13 -2.12 0.91
C GLU A 55 -9.19 -2.13 -0.20
N LYS A 56 -9.98 -1.05 -0.32
CA LYS A 56 -11.01 -0.93 -1.35
C LYS A 56 -10.42 -0.92 -2.77
N GLN A 57 -9.30 -0.24 -2.98
CA GLN A 57 -8.64 -0.18 -4.29
C GLN A 57 -8.00 -1.52 -4.69
N THR A 58 -7.39 -2.19 -3.72
CA THR A 58 -6.59 -3.39 -3.95
C THR A 58 -7.39 -4.69 -3.84
N GLY A 59 -8.52 -4.66 -3.13
CA GLY A 59 -9.28 -5.85 -2.72
C GLY A 59 -8.57 -6.67 -1.62
N VAL A 60 -7.45 -6.19 -1.08
CA VAL A 60 -6.64 -6.90 -0.08
C VAL A 60 -7.00 -6.38 1.32
N LYS A 61 -7.28 -7.28 2.26
CA LYS A 61 -7.49 -6.92 3.67
C LYS A 61 -6.16 -6.62 4.36
N LEU A 62 -6.06 -5.44 4.96
CA LEU A 62 -4.88 -4.86 5.59
C LEU A 62 -5.08 -4.61 7.09
N ILE A 63 -6.32 -4.52 7.59
CA ILE A 63 -6.64 -4.37 9.03
C ILE A 63 -7.73 -5.33 9.51
#